data_AF-A0A960YLY3-F1
#
_entry.id   AF-A0A960YLY3-F1
#
_cell.length_a   1.000
_cell.length_b   1.000
_cell.length_c   1.000
_cell.angle_alpha   90.00
_cell.angle_beta   90.00
_cell.angle_gamma   90.00
#
_symmetry.space_group_name_H-M   'P 1'
#
loop_
_entity.id
_entity.type
_entity.pdbx_description
1 polymer ?
#
loop_
_entity_poly.entity_id
_entity_poly.type
_entity_poly.pdbx_seq_one_letter_code
_entity_poly.pdbx_strand_id
1 'polypeptide(L)'
;GDTFNAMTREIREFSSNLQKQNQAFFRFVPTEFVEILGKDNAVEINAGESNNVRMSVLFADIRSFTSISEEMTPSEVLDFVNSYLEVMEPVIHDQGGFVDKYLGDGIMALFINADNEPTSSNRSVDAAIAMQRELAGFNHFRIENGAIPIRTGIGIATGDVIIGTVGTQSRLDTTVLGHSVNLASRMESLTPSYGVSILITEETFTALDNPEKYCYREIDTVIAKGMKRPNLLYEIFDSDPEALKEIKLRTRPHLHRGILLYKVGQFEEAYAEFKAMYDLYPEDRVARIYLKRCKRLLESPPAGDWEGVMRLQRKG
;
A
#
# COMPACT_ATOMS: atom_id res chain seq x y z
N GLY A 1 48.06 -23.80 29.84
CA GLY A 1 48.25 -22.82 28.74
C GLY A 1 47.44 -23.24 27.54
N ASP A 2 47.81 -24.37 26.93
CA ASP A 2 47.23 -24.79 25.64
C ASP A 2 45.77 -25.26 25.70
N THR A 3 45.35 -25.93 26.78
CA THR A 3 43.95 -26.37 26.96
C THR A 3 42.98 -25.21 27.17
N PHE A 4 43.40 -24.15 27.87
CA PHE A 4 42.61 -22.93 28.06
C PHE A 4 42.47 -22.14 26.75
N ASN A 5 43.55 -22.07 25.98
CA ASN A 5 43.54 -21.44 24.65
C ASN A 5 42.70 -22.23 23.63
N ALA A 6 42.69 -23.57 23.73
CA ALA A 6 41.84 -24.44 22.92
C ALA A 6 40.35 -24.27 23.25
N MET A 7 39.97 -24.34 24.54
CA MET A 7 38.59 -24.09 24.97
C MET A 7 38.10 -22.69 24.58
N THR A 8 38.95 -21.66 24.73
CA THR A 8 38.57 -20.29 24.35
C THR A 8 38.33 -20.17 22.84
N ARG A 9 39.07 -20.93 22.02
CA ARG A 9 38.86 -20.98 20.57
C ARG A 9 37.57 -21.70 20.21
N GLU A 10 37.32 -22.86 20.81
CA GLU A 10 36.07 -23.62 20.61
C GLU A 10 34.83 -22.82 21.00
N ILE A 11 34.86 -22.11 22.13
CA ILE A 11 33.76 -21.24 22.56
C ILE A 11 33.52 -20.12 21.54
N ARG A 12 34.58 -19.46 21.03
CA ARG A 12 34.43 -18.40 20.02
C ARG A 12 33.87 -18.94 18.70
N GLU A 13 34.33 -20.11 18.26
CA GLU A 13 33.82 -20.75 17.05
C GLU A 13 32.36 -21.15 17.21
N PHE A 14 31.98 -21.71 18.36
CA PHE A 14 30.61 -22.05 18.70
C PHE A 14 29.70 -20.82 18.75
N SER A 15 30.11 -19.76 19.44
CA SER A 15 29.38 -18.48 19.48
C SER A 15 29.24 -17.86 18.09
N SER A 16 30.29 -17.90 17.25
CA SER A 16 30.22 -17.39 15.88
C SER A 16 29.25 -18.21 15.02
N ASN A 17 29.24 -19.54 15.16
CA ASN A 17 28.32 -20.40 14.44
C ASN A 17 26.87 -20.18 14.87
N LEU A 18 26.61 -20.04 16.16
CA LEU A 18 25.28 -19.67 16.68
C LEU A 18 24.83 -18.31 16.14
N GLN A 19 25.72 -17.32 16.09
CA GLN A 19 25.39 -15.99 15.55
C GLN A 19 25.03 -16.06 14.07
N LYS A 20 25.77 -16.84 13.27
CA LYS A 20 25.43 -17.07 11.84
C LYS A 20 24.10 -17.80 11.67
N GLN A 21 23.82 -18.79 12.50
CA GLN A 21 22.54 -19.52 12.48
C GLN A 21 21.37 -18.62 12.85
N ASN A 22 21.51 -17.81 13.90
CA ASN A 22 20.48 -16.84 14.30
C ASN A 22 20.25 -15.78 13.21
N GLN A 23 21.32 -15.25 12.60
CA GLN A 23 21.19 -14.33 11.46
C GLN A 23 20.46 -14.96 10.27
N ALA A 24 20.74 -16.23 9.96
CA ALA A 24 20.01 -16.94 8.93
C ALA A 24 18.52 -17.11 9.28
N PHE A 25 18.20 -17.37 10.55
CA PHE A 25 16.82 -17.48 11.04
C PHE A 25 16.04 -16.16 10.94
N PHE A 26 16.67 -15.03 11.31
CA PHE A 26 16.03 -13.71 11.23
C PHE A 26 15.71 -13.26 9.78
N ARG A 27 16.33 -13.85 8.76
CA ARG A 27 15.91 -13.64 7.36
C ARG A 27 14.51 -14.18 7.06
N PHE A 28 13.95 -15.02 7.92
CA PHE A 28 12.63 -15.65 7.76
C PHE A 28 11.61 -15.15 8.78
N VAL A 29 11.99 -14.30 9.73
CA VAL A 29 11.11 -13.78 10.79
C VAL A 29 11.37 -12.29 10.98
N PRO A 30 10.40 -11.40 10.73
CA PRO A 30 10.60 -9.98 10.96
C PRO A 30 10.78 -9.73 12.46
N THR A 31 11.98 -9.27 12.85
CA THR A 31 12.37 -9.09 14.24
C THR A 31 11.58 -8.00 14.95
N GLU A 32 10.99 -7.08 14.18
CA GLU A 32 10.16 -5.98 14.63
C GLU A 32 8.95 -6.50 15.42
N PHE A 33 8.45 -7.71 15.12
CA PHE A 33 7.37 -8.33 15.91
C PHE A 33 7.72 -8.56 17.38
N VAL A 34 9.00 -8.76 17.71
CA VAL A 34 9.45 -8.94 19.10
C VAL A 34 9.17 -7.67 19.91
N GLU A 35 9.57 -6.52 19.38
CA GLU A 35 9.37 -5.21 20.01
C GLU A 35 7.87 -4.87 20.08
N ILE A 36 7.12 -5.16 19.02
CA ILE A 36 5.68 -4.87 18.95
C ILE A 36 4.88 -5.68 19.99
N LEU A 37 5.28 -6.92 20.24
CA LEU A 37 4.68 -7.77 21.28
C LEU A 37 5.15 -7.40 22.69
N GLY A 38 6.03 -6.39 22.83
CA GLY A 38 6.57 -5.93 24.10
C GLY A 38 7.48 -6.98 24.75
N LYS A 39 8.26 -7.70 23.94
CA LYS A 39 9.20 -8.74 24.40
C LYS A 39 10.64 -8.29 24.23
N ASP A 40 11.53 -8.81 25.06
CA ASP A 40 12.97 -8.51 24.96
C ASP A 40 13.65 -9.38 23.90
N ASN A 41 13.11 -10.56 23.60
CA ASN A 41 13.67 -11.50 22.64
C ASN A 41 12.61 -12.48 22.10
N ALA A 42 12.91 -13.10 20.95
CA ALA A 42 12.01 -14.04 20.29
C ALA A 42 11.72 -15.33 21.10
N VAL A 43 12.54 -15.67 22.10
CA VAL A 43 12.33 -16.87 22.94
C VAL A 43 11.15 -16.69 23.90
N GLU A 44 10.80 -15.45 24.23
CA GLU A 44 9.68 -15.12 25.11
C GLU A 44 8.32 -15.11 24.42
N ILE A 45 8.32 -15.24 23.09
CA ILE A 45 7.10 -15.22 22.29
C ILE A 45 6.39 -16.56 22.39
N ASN A 46 5.13 -16.53 22.85
CA ASN A 46 4.26 -17.69 22.93
C ASN A 46 3.12 -17.61 21.92
N ALA A 47 2.50 -18.76 21.61
CA ALA A 47 1.31 -18.79 20.76
C ALA A 47 0.13 -18.08 21.43
N GLY A 48 -0.60 -17.25 20.68
CA GLY A 48 -1.78 -16.53 21.16
C GLY A 48 -1.47 -15.22 21.87
N GLU A 49 -0.21 -14.78 21.88
CA GLU A 49 0.14 -13.44 22.30
C GLU A 49 -0.31 -12.43 21.25
N SER A 50 -0.82 -11.28 21.71
CA SER A 50 -1.24 -10.21 20.82
C SER A 50 -1.13 -8.85 21.47
N ASN A 51 -0.98 -7.84 20.64
CA ASN A 51 -0.99 -6.44 21.02
C ASN A 51 -1.90 -5.67 20.05
N ASN A 52 -2.68 -4.72 20.58
CA ASN A 52 -3.50 -3.83 19.78
C ASN A 52 -2.72 -2.55 19.54
N VAL A 53 -2.41 -2.29 18.27
CA VAL A 53 -1.53 -1.19 17.87
C VAL A 53 -2.19 -0.43 16.75
N ARG A 54 -2.18 0.89 16.85
CA ARG A 54 -2.60 1.77 15.76
C ARG A 54 -1.43 2.02 14.83
N MET A 55 -1.59 1.68 13.56
CA MET A 55 -0.51 1.73 12.58
C MET A 55 -1.03 1.99 11.16
N SER A 56 -0.10 2.22 10.24
CA SER A 56 -0.40 2.27 8.80
C SER A 56 0.05 0.99 8.13
N VAL A 57 -0.83 0.42 7.32
CA VAL A 57 -0.58 -0.80 6.54
C VAL A 57 -0.51 -0.41 5.07
N LEU A 58 0.55 -0.83 4.40
CA LEU A 58 0.79 -0.61 2.98
C LEU A 58 0.73 -1.95 2.24
N PHE A 59 -0.04 -1.98 1.16
CA PHE A 59 -0.01 -3.06 0.18
C PHE A 59 0.51 -2.50 -1.14
N ALA A 60 1.44 -3.21 -1.77
CA ALA A 60 1.92 -2.93 -3.12
C ALA A 60 1.84 -4.19 -3.98
N ASP A 61 1.50 -4.08 -5.25
CA ASP A 61 1.36 -5.22 -6.18
C ASP A 61 1.70 -4.80 -7.62
N ILE A 62 2.34 -5.69 -8.40
CA ILE A 62 2.72 -5.41 -9.78
C ILE A 62 1.51 -5.64 -10.69
N ARG A 63 1.09 -4.57 -11.38
CA ARG A 63 -0.02 -4.62 -12.31
C ARG A 63 0.24 -5.61 -13.42
N SER A 64 -0.74 -6.48 -13.64
CA SER A 64 -0.70 -7.49 -14.69
C SER A 64 0.47 -8.45 -14.53
N PHE A 65 0.96 -8.68 -13.31
CA PHE A 65 2.05 -9.61 -13.03
C PHE A 65 1.82 -11.00 -13.65
N THR A 66 0.61 -11.56 -13.51
CA THR A 66 0.27 -12.86 -14.12
C THR A 66 0.59 -12.89 -15.60
N SER A 67 0.13 -11.89 -16.37
CA SER A 67 0.40 -11.80 -17.80
C SER A 67 1.88 -11.60 -18.13
N ILE A 68 2.63 -10.88 -17.28
CA ILE A 68 4.07 -10.70 -17.46
C ILE A 68 4.81 -12.02 -17.19
N SER A 69 4.40 -12.75 -16.16
CA SER A 69 5.03 -14.01 -15.73
C SER A 69 4.75 -15.19 -16.68
N GLU A 70 3.65 -15.15 -17.44
CA GLU A 70 3.31 -16.18 -18.44
C GLU A 70 4.33 -16.29 -19.58
N GLU A 71 5.07 -15.22 -19.85
CA GLU A 71 6.12 -15.17 -20.87
C GLU A 71 7.51 -15.54 -20.32
N MET A 72 7.61 -15.83 -19.02
CA MET A 72 8.86 -16.10 -18.31
C MET A 72 8.97 -17.58 -17.89
N THR A 73 10.20 -18.09 -17.84
CA THR A 73 10.50 -19.36 -17.15
C THR A 73 10.39 -19.18 -15.63
N PRO A 74 10.19 -20.26 -14.85
CA PRO A 74 10.11 -20.16 -13.40
C PRO A 74 11.34 -19.52 -12.73
N SER A 75 12.54 -19.71 -13.30
CA SER A 75 13.76 -19.06 -12.80
C SER A 75 13.72 -17.56 -13.05
N GLU A 76 13.33 -17.14 -14.25
CA GLU A 76 13.22 -15.71 -14.60
C GLU A 76 12.15 -15.00 -13.77
N VAL A 77 11.03 -15.66 -13.46
CA VAL A 77 10.02 -15.12 -12.54
C VAL A 77 10.61 -14.88 -11.16
N LEU A 78 11.37 -15.84 -10.62
CA LEU A 78 11.97 -15.73 -9.29
C LEU A 78 13.05 -14.64 -9.25
N ASP A 79 13.91 -14.58 -10.27
CA ASP A 79 14.94 -13.54 -10.39
C ASP A 79 14.31 -12.15 -10.55
N PHE A 80 13.22 -12.04 -11.30
CA PHE A 80 12.46 -10.80 -11.47
C PHE A 80 11.84 -10.33 -10.16
N VAL A 81 11.15 -11.21 -9.44
CA VAL A 81 10.55 -10.88 -8.14
C VAL A 81 11.64 -10.45 -7.15
N ASN A 82 12.73 -11.20 -7.04
CA ASN A 82 13.83 -10.85 -6.13
C ASN A 82 14.46 -9.49 -6.48
N SER A 83 14.68 -9.21 -7.77
CA SER A 83 15.23 -7.92 -8.22
C SER A 83 14.29 -6.75 -7.93
N TYR A 84 12.98 -6.98 -8.05
CA TYR A 84 11.97 -5.98 -7.68
C TYR A 84 11.96 -5.73 -6.17
N LEU A 85 11.99 -6.79 -5.35
CA LEU A 85 12.00 -6.69 -3.90
C LEU A 85 13.27 -6.01 -3.37
N GLU A 86 14.43 -6.28 -3.99
CA GLU A 86 15.72 -5.66 -3.65
C GLU A 86 15.70 -4.12 -3.81
N VAL A 87 14.86 -3.61 -4.72
CA VAL A 87 14.67 -2.17 -4.92
C VAL A 87 13.63 -1.59 -3.95
N MET A 88 12.57 -2.35 -3.64
CA MET A 88 11.43 -1.84 -2.87
C MET A 88 11.61 -1.92 -1.35
N GLU A 89 12.22 -3.00 -0.87
CA GLU A 89 12.37 -3.25 0.57
C GLU A 89 13.21 -2.17 1.28
N PRO A 90 14.37 -1.71 0.75
CA PRO A 90 15.16 -0.66 1.42
C PRO A 90 14.38 0.64 1.61
N VAL A 91 13.54 1.01 0.64
CA VAL A 91 12.73 2.23 0.71
C VAL A 91 11.72 2.19 1.85
N ILE A 92 11.14 1.01 2.12
CA ILE A 92 10.21 0.81 3.23
C ILE A 92 10.95 0.97 4.56
N HIS A 93 12.12 0.33 4.69
CA HIS A 93 12.97 0.41 5.89
C HIS A 93 13.51 1.82 6.15
N ASP A 94 13.92 2.55 5.10
CA ASP A 94 14.41 3.93 5.22
C ASP A 94 13.35 4.89 5.76
N GLN A 95 12.07 4.55 5.62
CA GLN A 95 10.93 5.26 6.21
C GLN A 95 10.47 4.64 7.54
N GLY A 96 11.26 3.76 8.14
CA GLY A 96 10.98 3.10 9.42
C GLY A 96 9.78 2.15 9.39
N GLY A 97 9.38 1.69 8.21
CA GLY A 97 8.47 0.56 8.07
C GLY A 97 9.26 -0.75 7.96
N PHE A 98 8.56 -1.87 8.02
CA PHE A 98 9.15 -3.18 7.76
C PHE A 98 8.18 -4.05 6.96
N VAL A 99 8.73 -5.01 6.21
CA VAL A 99 7.93 -5.96 5.43
C VAL A 99 7.44 -7.08 6.35
N ASP A 100 6.13 -7.23 6.47
CA ASP A 100 5.50 -8.35 7.17
C ASP A 100 5.60 -9.63 6.34
N LYS A 101 5.17 -9.55 5.07
CA LYS A 101 5.26 -10.68 4.14
C LYS A 101 5.21 -10.28 2.68
N TYR A 102 5.78 -11.16 1.86
CA TYR A 102 5.62 -11.17 0.41
C TYR A 102 4.39 -12.00 0.02
N LEU A 103 3.61 -11.50 -0.93
CA LEU A 103 2.35 -12.08 -1.41
C LEU A 103 2.47 -12.38 -2.91
N GLY A 104 3.38 -13.29 -3.27
CA GLY A 104 3.79 -13.47 -4.66
C GLY A 104 4.69 -12.30 -5.09
N ASP A 105 4.19 -11.46 -5.98
CA ASP A 105 4.82 -10.19 -6.40
C ASP A 105 4.41 -8.99 -5.55
N GLY A 106 3.44 -9.19 -4.65
CA GLY A 106 2.97 -8.17 -3.73
C GLY A 106 3.80 -8.04 -2.46
N ILE A 107 3.78 -6.85 -1.85
CA ILE A 107 4.44 -6.53 -0.59
C ILE A 107 3.36 -6.07 0.40
N MET A 108 3.36 -6.63 1.60
CA MET A 108 2.64 -6.09 2.75
C MET A 108 3.66 -5.53 3.74
N ALA A 109 3.57 -4.23 4.01
CA ALA A 109 4.44 -3.51 4.93
C ALA A 109 3.66 -2.81 6.04
N LEU A 110 4.30 -2.69 7.21
CA LEU A 110 3.73 -2.14 8.42
C LEU A 110 4.56 -0.94 8.91
N PHE A 111 3.87 0.11 9.34
CA PHE A 111 4.48 1.34 9.86
C PHE A 111 3.85 1.66 11.20
N ILE A 112 4.62 1.62 12.28
CA ILE A 112 4.11 1.75 13.65
C ILE A 112 4.54 3.09 14.20
N ASN A 113 3.65 3.81 14.88
CA ASN A 113 4.02 5.08 15.51
C ASN A 113 5.13 4.85 16.54
N ALA A 114 6.16 5.70 16.47
CA ALA A 114 7.25 5.74 17.44
C ALA A 114 7.37 7.14 18.02
N ASP A 115 7.82 7.24 19.27
CA ASP A 115 7.96 8.53 19.94
C ASP A 115 9.00 9.40 19.23
N ASN A 116 8.69 10.68 19.02
CA ASN A 116 9.52 11.67 18.33
C ASN A 116 9.80 11.39 16.85
N GLU A 117 9.08 10.46 16.22
CA GLU A 117 9.10 10.25 14.78
C GLU A 117 7.85 10.84 14.11
N PRO A 118 7.90 11.13 12.79
CA PRO A 118 6.68 11.38 12.03
C PRO A 118 5.70 10.21 12.17
N THR A 119 4.41 10.51 12.09
CA THR A 119 3.37 9.49 12.22
C THR A 119 3.55 8.36 11.20
N SER A 120 3.05 7.17 11.54
CA SER A 120 3.01 6.05 10.61
C SER A 120 2.33 6.40 9.29
N SER A 121 1.34 7.30 9.31
CA SER A 121 0.66 7.78 8.10
C SER A 121 1.60 8.61 7.22
N ASN A 122 2.37 9.55 7.80
CA ASN A 122 3.37 10.29 7.05
C ASN A 122 4.42 9.36 6.44
N ARG A 123 4.98 8.45 7.24
CA ARG A 123 6.05 7.54 6.81
C ARG A 123 5.60 6.54 5.76
N SER A 124 4.40 5.97 5.90
CA SER A 124 3.84 5.07 4.88
C SER A 124 3.57 5.78 3.54
N VAL A 125 3.08 7.03 3.57
CA VAL A 125 2.89 7.83 2.35
C VAL A 125 4.24 8.21 1.73
N ASP A 126 5.20 8.65 2.54
CA ASP A 126 6.56 8.99 2.08
C ASP A 126 7.25 7.75 1.47
N ALA A 127 7.07 6.57 2.06
CA ALA A 127 7.55 5.28 1.51
C ALA A 127 6.88 4.97 0.17
N ALA A 128 5.56 5.08 0.07
CA ALA A 128 4.85 4.82 -1.19
C ALA A 128 5.32 5.74 -2.33
N ILE A 129 5.56 7.02 -2.04
CA ILE A 129 6.09 7.98 -3.02
C ILE A 129 7.50 7.57 -3.45
N ALA A 130 8.37 7.23 -2.49
CA ALA A 130 9.74 6.81 -2.77
C ALA A 130 9.78 5.48 -3.56
N MET A 131 8.93 4.51 -3.25
CA MET A 131 8.82 3.24 -3.99
C MET A 131 8.45 3.50 -5.46
N GLN A 132 7.53 4.41 -5.73
CA GLN A 132 7.16 4.77 -7.11
C GLN A 132 8.30 5.50 -7.84
N ARG A 133 9.14 6.26 -7.14
CA ARG A 133 10.34 6.90 -7.73
C ARG A 133 11.42 5.87 -8.06
N GLU A 134 11.71 4.96 -7.14
CA GLU A 134 12.66 3.86 -7.40
C GLU A 134 12.17 2.93 -8.50
N LEU A 135 10.85 2.69 -8.59
CA LEU A 135 10.24 1.96 -9.71
C LEU A 135 10.53 2.61 -11.07
N ALA A 136 10.57 3.94 -11.14
CA ALA A 136 10.92 4.63 -12.38
C ALA A 136 12.37 4.36 -12.79
N GLY A 137 13.31 4.33 -11.83
CA GLY A 137 14.70 3.93 -12.04
C GLY A 137 14.83 2.46 -12.45
N PHE A 138 14.14 1.56 -11.76
CA PHE A 138 14.08 0.14 -12.09
C PHE A 138 13.55 -0.08 -13.52
N ASN A 139 12.50 0.65 -13.91
CA ASN A 139 11.96 0.59 -15.26
C ASN A 139 12.93 1.10 -16.33
N HIS A 140 13.77 2.10 -16.02
CA HIS A 140 14.81 2.55 -16.94
C HIS A 140 15.79 1.41 -17.23
N PHE A 141 16.30 0.75 -16.19
CA PHE A 141 17.17 -0.42 -16.32
C PHE A 141 16.51 -1.55 -17.12
N ARG A 142 15.23 -1.84 -16.87
CA ARG A 142 14.47 -2.85 -17.63
C ARG A 142 14.42 -2.52 -19.12
N ILE A 143 14.10 -1.27 -19.47
CA ILE A 143 14.00 -0.82 -20.87
C ILE A 143 15.36 -0.94 -21.57
N GLU A 144 16.45 -0.54 -20.91
CA GLU A 144 17.81 -0.65 -21.46
C GLU A 144 18.20 -2.10 -21.75
N ASN A 145 17.66 -3.05 -20.99
CA ASN A 145 17.86 -4.50 -21.17
C ASN A 145 16.78 -5.18 -22.02
N GLY A 146 15.94 -4.40 -22.73
CA GLY A 146 14.93 -4.93 -23.65
C GLY A 146 13.69 -5.51 -22.98
N ALA A 147 13.50 -5.30 -21.67
CA ALA A 147 12.34 -5.75 -20.92
C ALA A 147 11.25 -4.67 -20.86
N ILE A 148 9.99 -5.12 -20.74
CA ILE A 148 8.82 -4.22 -20.63
C ILE A 148 8.81 -3.55 -19.25
N PRO A 149 8.58 -2.23 -19.17
CA PRO A 149 8.43 -1.54 -17.89
C PRO A 149 7.16 -2.00 -17.17
N ILE A 150 7.26 -2.08 -15.85
CA ILE A 150 6.19 -2.53 -14.96
C ILE A 150 5.52 -1.33 -14.29
N ARG A 151 4.35 -1.55 -13.71
CA ARG A 151 3.64 -0.55 -12.90
C ARG A 151 3.20 -1.19 -11.60
N THR A 152 3.32 -0.46 -10.50
CA THR A 152 2.90 -0.94 -9.18
C THR A 152 1.70 -0.12 -8.70
N GLY A 153 0.68 -0.79 -8.18
CA GLY A 153 -0.39 -0.15 -7.40
C GLY A 153 -0.02 -0.16 -5.92
N ILE A 154 -0.27 0.94 -5.20
CA ILE A 154 -0.05 1.00 -3.76
C ILE A 154 -1.34 1.45 -3.06
N GLY A 155 -1.73 0.71 -2.03
CA GLY A 155 -2.86 1.00 -1.17
C GLY A 155 -2.44 1.14 0.29
N ILE A 156 -2.87 2.23 0.94
CA ILE A 156 -2.54 2.49 2.35
C ILE A 156 -3.83 2.67 3.16
N ALA A 157 -3.86 2.08 4.35
CA ALA A 157 -4.88 2.37 5.34
C ALA A 157 -4.27 2.42 6.74
N THR A 158 -4.71 3.40 7.52
CA THR A 158 -4.32 3.60 8.92
C THR A 158 -5.45 3.19 9.83
N GLY A 159 -5.13 2.57 10.97
CA GLY A 159 -6.07 2.35 12.06
C GLY A 159 -5.61 1.26 13.01
N ASP A 160 -6.51 0.85 13.89
CA ASP A 160 -6.20 -0.14 14.92
C ASP A 160 -6.15 -1.54 14.31
N VAL A 161 -5.07 -2.27 14.62
CA VAL A 161 -4.88 -3.66 14.22
C VAL A 161 -4.39 -4.47 15.41
N ILE A 162 -4.70 -5.75 15.39
CA ILE A 162 -4.18 -6.73 16.33
C ILE A 162 -2.99 -7.40 15.65
N ILE A 163 -1.81 -7.17 16.19
CA ILE A 163 -0.63 -7.96 15.86
C ILE A 163 -0.52 -9.09 16.86
N GLY A 164 -0.27 -10.30 16.39
CA GLY A 164 -0.13 -11.44 17.28
C GLY A 164 0.53 -12.64 16.64
N THR A 165 0.63 -13.70 17.43
CA THR A 165 1.13 -15.00 16.97
C THR A 165 0.00 -16.03 16.89
N VAL A 166 0.01 -16.79 15.82
CA VAL A 166 -0.87 -17.94 15.62
C VAL A 166 -0.04 -19.19 15.40
N GLY A 167 -0.52 -20.34 15.88
CA GLY A 167 0.15 -21.62 15.70
C GLY A 167 0.33 -22.41 16.99
N THR A 168 1.38 -23.22 17.03
CA THR A 168 1.72 -24.13 18.15
C THR A 168 3.10 -23.76 18.70
N GLN A 169 3.48 -24.33 19.86
CA GLN A 169 4.83 -24.13 20.42
C GLN A 169 5.97 -24.53 19.45
N SER A 170 5.71 -25.46 18.52
CA SER A 170 6.68 -25.91 17.53
C SER A 170 6.69 -25.10 16.23
N ARG A 171 5.65 -24.28 16.00
CA ARG A 171 5.52 -23.44 14.80
C ARG A 171 4.63 -22.25 15.09
N LEU A 172 5.26 -21.09 15.23
CA LEU A 172 4.60 -19.80 15.35
C LEU A 172 4.64 -19.10 13.99
N ASP A 173 3.57 -18.39 13.68
CA ASP A 173 3.47 -17.47 12.56
C ASP A 173 2.96 -16.12 13.08
N THR A 174 3.51 -15.03 12.56
CA THR A 174 3.07 -13.68 12.91
C THR A 174 1.89 -13.30 12.03
N THR A 175 0.89 -12.69 12.65
CA THR A 175 -0.32 -12.27 11.97
C THR A 175 -0.70 -10.86 12.35
N VAL A 176 -1.23 -10.15 11.36
CA VAL A 176 -1.82 -8.82 11.53
C VAL A 176 -3.27 -8.92 11.12
N LEU A 177 -4.16 -8.68 12.08
CA LEU A 177 -5.60 -8.78 11.90
C LEU A 177 -6.22 -7.42 12.13
N GLY A 178 -7.05 -6.96 11.21
CA GLY A 178 -7.73 -5.69 11.40
C GLY A 178 -8.55 -5.26 10.21
N HIS A 179 -9.45 -4.32 10.45
CA HIS A 179 -10.19 -3.68 9.37
C HIS A 179 -9.24 -2.91 8.43
N SER A 180 -8.24 -2.23 8.98
CA SER A 180 -7.26 -1.44 8.23
C SER A 180 -6.41 -2.31 7.29
N VAL A 181 -6.00 -3.52 7.71
CA VAL A 181 -5.28 -4.46 6.82
C VAL A 181 -6.09 -4.77 5.57
N ASN A 182 -7.38 -5.09 5.76
CA ASN A 182 -8.30 -5.37 4.65
C ASN A 182 -8.59 -4.14 3.79
N LEU A 183 -8.64 -2.94 4.39
CA LEU A 183 -8.79 -1.69 3.66
C LEU A 183 -7.58 -1.41 2.77
N ALA A 184 -6.36 -1.54 3.29
CA ALA A 184 -5.13 -1.27 2.54
C ALA A 184 -5.02 -2.14 1.28
N SER A 185 -5.20 -3.46 1.42
CA SER A 185 -5.23 -4.40 0.28
C SER A 185 -6.31 -4.04 -0.75
N ARG A 186 -7.45 -3.50 -0.30
CA ARG A 186 -8.50 -3.05 -1.23
C ARG A 186 -8.14 -1.74 -1.92
N MET A 187 -7.48 -0.82 -1.24
CA MET A 187 -7.03 0.42 -1.87
C MET A 187 -6.07 0.10 -3.01
N GLU A 188 -5.14 -0.81 -2.77
CA GLU A 188 -4.21 -1.33 -3.79
C GLU A 188 -4.99 -1.84 -5.00
N SER A 189 -5.91 -2.80 -4.79
CA SER A 189 -6.65 -3.43 -5.90
C SER A 189 -7.61 -2.48 -6.64
N LEU A 190 -7.96 -1.34 -6.04
CA LEU A 190 -8.73 -0.28 -6.70
C LEU A 190 -7.85 0.63 -7.57
N THR A 191 -6.55 0.71 -7.31
CA THR A 191 -5.64 1.59 -8.05
C THR A 191 -5.73 1.41 -9.58
N PRO A 192 -5.82 0.18 -10.16
CA PRO A 192 -5.90 0.03 -11.62
C PRO A 192 -7.23 0.53 -12.18
N SER A 193 -8.32 0.41 -11.41
CA SER A 193 -9.65 0.85 -11.80
C SER A 193 -9.71 2.38 -11.94
N TYR A 194 -9.10 3.10 -11.00
CA TYR A 194 -8.99 4.56 -11.04
C TYR A 194 -7.82 5.07 -11.88
N GLY A 195 -6.88 4.21 -12.28
CA GLY A 195 -5.71 4.60 -13.08
C GLY A 195 -4.70 5.45 -12.33
N VAL A 196 -4.64 5.30 -11.01
CA VAL A 196 -3.79 6.08 -10.09
C VAL A 196 -2.71 5.18 -9.50
N SER A 197 -1.58 5.68 -9.01
CA SER A 197 -0.50 4.81 -8.50
C SER A 197 -0.59 4.55 -6.99
N ILE A 198 -1.03 5.54 -6.22
CA ILE A 198 -1.15 5.46 -4.76
C ILE A 198 -2.57 5.86 -4.35
N LEU A 199 -3.25 4.99 -3.58
CA LEU A 199 -4.54 5.29 -2.96
C LEU A 199 -4.43 5.15 -1.44
N ILE A 200 -4.99 6.13 -0.74
CA ILE A 200 -5.05 6.14 0.72
C ILE A 200 -6.50 6.33 1.19
N THR A 201 -6.81 5.80 2.37
CA THR A 201 -8.12 6.02 3.00
C THR A 201 -8.21 7.41 3.65
N GLU A 202 -9.44 7.83 3.94
CA GLU A 202 -9.73 9.02 4.76
C GLU A 202 -8.94 9.05 6.05
N GLU A 203 -8.93 7.94 6.79
CA GLU A 203 -8.26 7.82 8.08
C GLU A 203 -6.74 8.02 7.96
N THR A 204 -6.13 7.55 6.86
CA THR A 204 -4.72 7.82 6.59
C THR A 204 -4.51 9.29 6.29
N PHE A 205 -5.36 9.90 5.46
CA PHE A 205 -5.25 11.31 5.09
C PHE A 205 -5.42 12.26 6.29
N THR A 206 -6.37 11.99 7.18
CA THR A 206 -6.61 12.81 8.39
C THR A 206 -5.54 12.65 9.45
N ALA A 207 -4.81 11.52 9.45
CA ALA A 207 -3.69 11.26 10.34
C ALA A 207 -2.35 11.82 9.82
N LEU A 208 -2.32 12.45 8.63
CA LEU A 208 -1.14 13.17 8.15
C LEU A 208 -0.93 14.47 8.93
N ASP A 209 0.29 14.73 9.37
CA ASP A 209 0.61 15.94 10.15
C ASP A 209 0.46 17.23 9.33
N ASN A 210 0.82 17.17 8.04
CA ASN A 210 0.73 18.28 7.10
C ASN A 210 0.32 17.77 5.71
N PRO A 211 -0.98 17.56 5.45
CA PRO A 211 -1.47 17.06 4.17
C PRO A 211 -1.07 17.93 2.96
N GLU A 212 -0.95 19.26 3.17
CA GLU A 212 -0.61 20.23 2.12
C GLU A 212 0.82 20.10 1.61
N LYS A 213 1.68 19.31 2.28
CA LYS A 213 3.02 18.97 1.75
C LYS A 213 2.95 18.04 0.55
N TYR A 214 1.82 17.36 0.33
CA TYR A 214 1.63 16.36 -0.71
C TYR A 214 0.79 16.89 -1.88
N CYS A 215 1.06 16.34 -3.05
CA CYS A 215 0.16 16.46 -4.20
C CYS A 215 -0.96 15.42 -4.08
N TYR A 216 -2.15 15.87 -3.66
CA TYR A 216 -3.29 14.98 -3.46
C TYR A 216 -4.60 15.51 -4.07
N ARG A 217 -5.55 14.60 -4.26
CA ARG A 217 -6.94 14.91 -4.64
C ARG A 217 -7.91 13.83 -4.14
N GLU A 218 -9.11 14.24 -3.76
CA GLU A 218 -10.23 13.33 -3.45
C GLU A 218 -10.68 12.64 -4.75
N ILE A 219 -10.78 11.31 -4.73
CA ILE A 219 -11.09 10.52 -5.92
C ILE A 219 -12.50 9.97 -5.90
N ASP A 220 -12.94 9.39 -4.80
CA ASP A 220 -14.25 8.76 -4.71
C ASP A 220 -14.67 8.53 -3.27
N THR A 221 -15.95 8.25 -3.07
CA THR A 221 -16.45 7.66 -1.83
C THR A 221 -17.01 6.29 -2.16
N VAL A 222 -16.45 5.24 -1.57
CA VAL A 222 -16.83 3.85 -1.90
C VAL A 222 -17.28 3.08 -0.66
N ILE A 223 -18.31 2.26 -0.83
CA ILE A 223 -18.62 1.17 0.10
C ILE A 223 -17.98 -0.08 -0.48
N ALA A 224 -16.79 -0.44 0.00
CA ALA A 224 -16.10 -1.63 -0.47
C ALA A 224 -16.83 -2.91 0.00
N LYS A 225 -16.63 -4.01 -0.73
CA LYS A 225 -17.35 -5.28 -0.53
C LYS A 225 -17.34 -5.76 0.92
N GLY A 226 -18.50 -5.99 1.54
CA GLY A 226 -18.57 -6.46 2.94
C GLY A 226 -18.30 -5.37 3.99
N MET A 227 -18.24 -4.10 3.60
CA MET A 227 -18.21 -2.96 4.51
C MET A 227 -19.60 -2.32 4.60
N LYS A 228 -19.89 -1.73 5.75
CA LYS A 228 -21.16 -1.01 6.00
C LYS A 228 -21.02 0.51 5.87
N ARG A 229 -19.80 1.04 6.01
CA ARG A 229 -19.54 2.48 5.99
C ARG A 229 -18.90 2.89 4.65
N PRO A 230 -19.29 4.05 4.09
CA PRO A 230 -18.57 4.65 2.98
C PRO A 230 -17.18 5.07 3.45
N ASN A 231 -16.18 4.89 2.58
CA ASN A 231 -14.81 5.34 2.81
C ASN A 231 -14.45 6.34 1.73
N LEU A 232 -14.01 7.53 2.16
CA LEU A 232 -13.46 8.53 1.27
C LEU A 232 -12.05 8.11 0.84
N LEU A 233 -11.76 8.26 -0.46
CA LEU A 233 -10.50 7.85 -1.07
C LEU A 233 -9.74 9.06 -1.56
N TYR A 234 -8.44 9.08 -1.29
CA TYR A 234 -7.53 10.09 -1.78
C TYR A 234 -6.45 9.44 -2.66
N GLU A 235 -6.13 10.09 -3.76
CA GLU A 235 -4.93 9.80 -4.53
C GLU A 235 -3.80 10.69 -4.02
N ILE A 236 -2.63 10.08 -3.82
CA ILE A 236 -1.35 10.78 -3.68
C ILE A 236 -0.60 10.62 -5.02
N PHE A 237 -0.18 11.72 -5.62
CA PHE A 237 0.41 11.73 -6.96
C PHE A 237 1.75 12.49 -7.03
N ASP A 238 2.45 12.63 -5.90
CA ASP A 238 3.79 13.24 -5.82
C ASP A 238 4.87 12.54 -6.66
N SER A 239 4.69 11.25 -6.93
CA SER A 239 5.59 10.45 -7.76
C SER A 239 5.32 10.57 -9.26
N ASP A 240 4.26 11.27 -9.67
CA ASP A 240 3.94 11.42 -11.09
C ASP A 240 4.94 12.37 -11.79
N PRO A 241 5.14 12.20 -13.12
CA PRO A 241 5.87 13.17 -13.93
C PRO A 241 5.29 14.58 -13.79
N GLU A 242 6.13 15.61 -13.85
CA GLU A 242 5.73 17.00 -13.57
C GLU A 242 4.53 17.46 -14.40
N ALA A 243 4.51 17.17 -15.71
CA ALA A 243 3.39 17.51 -16.58
C ALA A 243 2.06 16.87 -16.13
N LEU A 244 2.11 15.66 -15.57
CA LEU A 244 0.93 14.97 -15.06
C LEU A 244 0.49 15.55 -13.70
N LYS A 245 1.44 15.94 -12.84
CA LYS A 245 1.12 16.65 -11.59
C LYS A 245 0.43 17.99 -11.88
N GLU A 246 0.98 18.78 -12.80
CA GLU A 246 0.41 20.08 -13.19
C GLU A 246 -1.02 19.95 -13.70
N ILE A 247 -1.30 18.98 -14.58
CA ILE A 247 -2.66 18.81 -15.13
C ILE A 247 -3.63 18.28 -14.08
N LYS A 248 -3.20 17.39 -13.17
CA LYS A 248 -4.01 16.93 -12.03
C LYS A 248 -4.31 18.08 -11.07
N LEU A 249 -3.35 18.94 -10.76
CA LEU A 249 -3.55 20.13 -9.93
C LEU A 249 -4.53 21.12 -10.57
N ARG A 250 -4.41 21.37 -11.89
CA ARG A 250 -5.33 22.24 -12.64
C ARG A 250 -6.76 21.70 -12.69
N THR A 251 -6.92 20.39 -12.78
CA THR A 251 -8.24 19.73 -12.84
C THR A 251 -8.84 19.43 -11.47
N ARG A 252 -8.05 19.47 -10.39
CA ARG A 252 -8.48 19.19 -9.01
C ARG A 252 -9.72 19.98 -8.57
N PRO A 253 -9.86 21.29 -8.85
CA PRO A 253 -11.07 22.04 -8.48
C PRO A 253 -12.34 21.53 -9.17
N HIS A 254 -12.25 21.16 -10.45
CA HIS A 254 -13.35 20.56 -11.21
C HIS A 254 -13.74 19.20 -10.63
N LEU A 255 -12.76 18.36 -10.30
CA LEU A 255 -12.99 17.07 -9.67
C LEU A 255 -13.72 17.24 -8.32
N HIS A 256 -13.21 18.10 -7.44
CA HIS A 256 -13.79 18.33 -6.13
C HIS A 256 -15.24 18.86 -6.23
N ARG A 257 -15.47 19.89 -7.06
CA ARG A 257 -16.81 20.45 -7.25
C ARG A 257 -17.77 19.44 -7.88
N GLY A 258 -17.32 18.69 -8.88
CA GLY A 258 -18.09 17.63 -9.51
C GLY A 258 -18.50 16.54 -8.50
N ILE A 259 -17.61 16.13 -7.60
CA ILE A 259 -17.91 15.15 -6.55
C ILE A 259 -18.96 15.70 -5.56
N LEU A 260 -18.84 16.96 -5.14
CA LEU A 260 -19.83 17.59 -4.25
C LEU A 260 -21.22 17.63 -4.89
N LEU A 261 -21.32 18.11 -6.13
CA LEU A 261 -22.56 18.16 -6.90
C LEU A 261 -23.16 16.76 -7.11
N TYR A 262 -22.30 15.79 -7.43
CA TYR A 262 -22.69 14.38 -7.56
C TYR A 262 -23.26 13.82 -6.25
N LYS A 263 -22.66 14.14 -5.10
CA LYS A 263 -23.13 13.68 -3.78
C LYS A 263 -24.52 14.24 -3.43
N VAL A 264 -24.84 15.47 -3.83
CA VAL A 264 -26.14 16.10 -3.58
C VAL A 264 -27.20 15.85 -4.67
N GLY A 265 -26.88 15.02 -5.67
CA GLY A 265 -27.82 14.63 -6.73
C GLY A 265 -27.94 15.61 -7.89
N GLN A 266 -27.09 16.63 -7.94
CA GLN A 266 -27.02 17.60 -9.05
C GLN A 266 -26.19 17.02 -10.21
N PHE A 267 -26.73 16.00 -10.88
CA PHE A 267 -25.99 15.18 -11.84
C PHE A 267 -25.66 15.91 -13.14
N GLU A 268 -26.46 16.89 -13.56
CA GLU A 268 -26.21 17.67 -14.78
C GLU A 268 -25.03 18.63 -14.57
N GLU A 269 -25.02 19.34 -13.45
CA GLU A 269 -23.94 20.23 -13.05
C GLU A 269 -22.67 19.45 -12.73
N ALA A 270 -22.79 18.30 -12.06
CA ALA A 270 -21.66 17.40 -11.82
C ALA A 270 -21.07 16.92 -13.16
N TYR A 271 -21.91 16.52 -14.12
CA TYR A 271 -21.47 16.10 -15.45
C TYR A 271 -20.69 17.21 -16.15
N ALA A 272 -21.14 18.46 -16.06
CA ALA A 272 -20.44 19.61 -16.65
C ALA A 272 -19.03 19.79 -16.07
N GLU A 273 -18.86 19.67 -14.75
CA GLU A 273 -17.54 19.75 -14.09
C GLU A 273 -16.62 18.60 -14.54
N PHE A 274 -17.12 17.36 -14.54
CA PHE A 274 -16.33 16.21 -15.02
C PHE A 274 -16.03 16.30 -16.52
N LYS A 275 -16.89 16.96 -17.29
CA LYS A 275 -16.67 17.19 -18.72
C LYS A 275 -15.58 18.22 -18.94
N ALA A 276 -15.57 19.33 -18.20
CA ALA A 276 -14.48 20.29 -18.21
C ALA A 276 -13.14 19.66 -17.84
N MET A 277 -13.12 18.80 -16.82
CA MET A 277 -11.95 18.00 -16.46
C MET A 277 -11.50 17.07 -17.61
N TYR A 278 -12.44 16.35 -18.23
CA TYR A 278 -12.15 15.45 -19.35
C TYR A 278 -11.63 16.18 -20.59
N ASP A 279 -12.15 17.37 -20.89
CA ASP A 279 -11.71 18.17 -22.03
C ASP A 279 -10.29 18.72 -21.84
N LEU A 280 -9.87 18.95 -20.59
CA LEU A 280 -8.48 19.27 -20.23
C LEU A 280 -7.58 18.03 -20.24
N TYR A 281 -8.02 16.93 -19.64
CA TYR A 281 -7.24 15.69 -19.52
C TYR A 281 -8.08 14.45 -19.84
N PRO A 282 -8.19 14.07 -21.13
CA PRO A 282 -9.05 12.97 -21.55
C PRO A 282 -8.64 11.61 -20.98
N GLU A 283 -7.35 11.40 -20.66
CA GLU A 283 -6.81 10.15 -20.13
C GLU A 283 -7.11 9.94 -18.63
N ASP A 284 -7.67 10.94 -17.95
CA ASP A 284 -8.09 10.76 -16.56
C ASP A 284 -9.25 9.76 -16.45
N ARG A 285 -8.96 8.58 -15.88
CA ARG A 285 -9.98 7.54 -15.71
C ARG A 285 -11.04 7.96 -14.69
N VAL A 286 -10.71 8.79 -13.70
CA VAL A 286 -11.66 9.27 -12.68
C VAL A 286 -12.72 10.14 -13.35
N ALA A 287 -12.33 11.05 -14.23
CA ALA A 287 -13.25 11.85 -15.03
C ALA A 287 -14.18 10.95 -15.87
N ARG A 288 -13.63 9.95 -16.57
CA ARG A 288 -14.42 9.00 -17.37
C ARG A 288 -15.40 8.19 -16.52
N ILE A 289 -14.99 7.75 -15.33
CA ILE A 289 -15.84 7.03 -14.37
C ILE A 289 -17.04 7.90 -14.00
N TYR A 290 -16.81 9.14 -13.58
CA TYR A 290 -17.91 10.02 -13.16
C TYR A 290 -18.80 10.48 -14.30
N LEU A 291 -18.26 10.75 -15.49
CA LEU A 291 -19.06 11.04 -16.68
C LEU A 291 -20.04 9.90 -16.99
N LYS A 292 -19.57 8.66 -16.92
CA LYS A 292 -20.41 7.47 -17.10
C LYS A 292 -21.46 7.33 -15.99
N ARG A 293 -21.10 7.62 -14.74
CA ARG A 293 -22.02 7.58 -13.59
C ARG A 293 -23.13 8.63 -13.72
N CYS A 294 -22.77 9.88 -14.02
CA CYS A 294 -23.73 10.96 -14.18
C CYS A 294 -24.69 10.71 -15.34
N LYS A 295 -24.19 10.28 -16.52
CA LYS A 295 -25.05 9.88 -17.65
C LYS A 295 -26.08 8.83 -17.26
N ARG A 296 -25.63 7.76 -16.60
CA ARG A 296 -26.52 6.69 -16.14
C ARG A 296 -27.58 7.19 -15.17
N LEU A 297 -27.23 8.10 -14.26
CA LEU A 297 -28.17 8.65 -13.26
C LEU A 297 -29.13 9.69 -13.85
N LEU A 298 -28.74 10.38 -14.93
CA LEU A 298 -29.64 11.24 -15.70
C LEU A 298 -30.64 10.40 -16.51
N GLU A 299 -30.20 9.29 -17.11
CA GLU A 299 -31.05 8.36 -17.86
C GLU A 299 -31.96 7.52 -16.95
N SER A 300 -31.50 7.19 -15.75
CA SER A 300 -32.21 6.37 -14.77
C SER A 300 -31.99 6.93 -13.37
N PRO A 301 -32.78 7.95 -12.98
CA PRO A 301 -32.68 8.56 -11.65
C PRO A 301 -32.89 7.53 -10.53
N PRO A 302 -32.28 7.74 -9.35
CA PRO A 302 -32.48 6.87 -8.19
C PRO A 302 -33.97 6.75 -7.85
N ALA A 303 -34.44 5.53 -7.60
CA ALA A 303 -35.84 5.25 -7.24
C ALA A 303 -36.22 5.71 -5.81
N GLY A 304 -35.32 6.41 -5.11
CA GLY A 304 -35.46 6.90 -3.74
C GLY A 304 -34.33 7.88 -3.38
N ASP A 305 -34.12 8.14 -2.09
CA ASP A 305 -33.10 9.09 -1.63
C ASP A 305 -31.69 8.67 -2.05
N TRP A 306 -30.97 9.60 -2.67
CA TRP A 306 -29.61 9.38 -3.15
C TRP A 306 -28.61 9.46 -2.00
N GLU A 307 -27.97 8.34 -1.64
CA GLU A 307 -26.99 8.25 -0.56
C GLU A 307 -25.62 8.87 -0.90
N GLY A 308 -25.47 9.54 -2.05
CA GLY A 308 -24.22 10.17 -2.48
C GLY A 308 -23.12 9.20 -2.95
N VAL A 309 -23.34 7.88 -2.83
CA VAL A 309 -22.29 6.86 -2.99
C VAL A 309 -22.73 5.75 -3.93
N MET A 310 -21.85 5.39 -4.88
CA MET A 310 -22.07 4.18 -5.68
C MET A 310 -21.61 2.94 -4.92
N ARG A 311 -22.51 1.97 -4.73
CA ARG A 311 -22.14 0.63 -4.25
C ARG A 311 -21.48 -0.15 -5.39
N LEU A 312 -20.22 -0.54 -5.22
CA LEU A 312 -19.55 -1.43 -6.16
C LEU A 312 -20.20 -2.82 -6.08
N GLN A 313 -21.03 -3.17 -7.08
CA GLN A 313 -21.60 -4.51 -7.19
C GLN A 313 -20.63 -5.48 -7.90
N ARG A 314 -20.78 -6.77 -7.58
CA ARG A 314 -20.01 -7.91 -8.07
C ARG A 314 -19.84 -7.86 -9.60
N LYS A 315 -18.61 -8.00 -10.12
CA LYS A 315 -18.45 -8.74 -11.37
C LYS A 315 -18.57 -10.22 -11.00
N GLY A 316 -19.56 -10.88 -11.60
CA GLY A 316 -19.77 -12.32 -11.46
C GLY A 316 -18.57 -13.12 -11.95
#